data_AF-H3AIQ2-F1
#
_entry.id   AF-H3AIQ2-F1
#
_cell.length_a   1.000
_cell.length_b   1.000
_cell.length_c   1.000
_cell.angle_alpha   90.00
_cell.angle_beta   90.00
_cell.angle_gamma   90.00
#
_symmetry.space_group_name_H-M   'P 1'
#
loop_
_entity.id
_entity.type
_entity.pdbx_description
1 polymer ?
#
loop_
_entity_poly.entity_id
_entity_poly.type
_entity_poly.pdbx_seq_one_letter_code
_entity_poly.pdbx_strand_id
1 'polypeptide(L)'
;ILKDQILIFSTTWAECVNHVQLLLERFQRAGQTVNPIKCALEKSETCHLGHIISDKQVKPKVGKVQAVLECPQPHTKVQVQSTLGLTGYYQKFIPHYASIVAPLTDLTKK
;
A
#
# COMPACT_ATOMS: atom_id res chain seq x y z
N ILE A 1 -6.78 -10.11 -6.90
CA ILE A 1 -6.88 -10.98 -5.69
C ILE A 1 -5.45 -11.39 -5.35
N LEU A 2 -4.81 -10.69 -4.40
CA LEU A 2 -3.55 -11.13 -3.83
C LEU A 2 -3.90 -12.04 -2.64
N LYS A 3 -3.23 -13.18 -2.55
CA LYS A 3 -3.56 -14.37 -1.73
C LYS A 3 -4.13 -14.01 -0.35
N ASP A 4 -5.33 -14.53 -0.09
CA ASP A 4 -5.99 -14.66 1.22
C ASP A 4 -6.37 -13.38 1.98
N GLN A 5 -6.39 -12.21 1.33
CA GLN A 5 -6.91 -10.96 1.94
C GLN A 5 -7.97 -10.29 1.07
N ILE A 6 -9.12 -9.99 1.66
CA ILE A 6 -10.22 -9.27 1.03
C ILE A 6 -10.44 -7.94 1.74
N LEU A 7 -10.57 -6.88 0.96
CA LEU A 7 -11.01 -5.56 1.40
C LEU A 7 -12.40 -5.29 0.84
N ILE A 8 -13.27 -4.74 1.69
CA ILE A 8 -14.61 -4.30 1.33
C ILE A 8 -14.72 -2.84 1.71
N PHE A 9 -15.18 -2.01 0.77
CA PHE A 9 -15.50 -0.61 0.99
C PHE A 9 -17.01 -0.43 0.90
N SER A 10 -17.57 0.34 1.83
CA SER A 10 -19.00 0.65 1.86
C SER A 10 -19.17 2.08 2.32
N THR A 11 -20.14 2.80 1.75
CA THR A 11 -20.36 4.22 2.09
C THR A 11 -21.28 4.37 3.29
N THR A 12 -22.14 3.39 3.53
CA THR A 12 -23.04 3.33 4.68
C THR A 12 -22.88 2.04 5.48
N TRP A 13 -23.30 2.06 6.73
CA TRP A 13 -23.34 0.86 7.57
C TRP A 13 -24.23 -0.24 6.97
N ALA A 14 -25.38 0.14 6.42
CA ALA A 14 -26.30 -0.81 5.79
C ALA A 14 -25.66 -1.52 4.58
N GLU A 15 -24.94 -0.79 3.73
CA GLU A 15 -24.15 -1.38 2.65
C GLU A 15 -23.05 -2.31 3.17
N CYS A 16 -22.37 -1.91 4.25
CA CYS A 16 -21.32 -2.72 4.86
C CYS A 16 -21.84 -4.09 5.32
N VAL A 17 -22.97 -4.10 6.02
CA VAL A 17 -23.63 -5.33 6.47
C VAL A 17 -24.01 -6.21 5.28
N ASN A 18 -24.62 -5.63 4.24
CA ASN A 18 -24.99 -6.36 3.03
C ASN A 18 -23.77 -6.96 2.31
N HIS A 19 -22.67 -6.20 2.18
CA HIS A 19 -21.45 -6.69 1.56
C HIS A 19 -20.80 -7.82 2.36
N VAL A 20 -20.74 -7.69 3.70
CA VAL A 20 -20.21 -8.75 4.57
C VAL A 20 -21.06 -10.01 4.46
N GLN A 21 -22.39 -9.88 4.46
CA GLN A 21 -23.29 -11.02 4.29
C GLN A 21 -23.05 -11.74 2.96
N LEU A 22 -23.02 -11.01 1.84
CA LEU A 22 -22.77 -11.58 0.52
C LEU A 22 -21.40 -12.28 0.45
N LEU A 23 -20.39 -11.72 1.11
CA LEU A 23 -19.05 -12.30 1.16
C LEU A 23 -19.05 -13.62 1.94
N LEU A 24 -19.68 -13.66 3.12
CA LEU A 24 -19.78 -14.85 3.94
C LEU A 24 -20.56 -15.96 3.23
N GLU A 25 -21.65 -15.62 2.53
CA GLU A 25 -22.41 -16.58 1.71
C GLU A 25 -21.53 -17.17 0.59
N ARG A 26 -20.71 -16.36 -0.07
CA ARG A 26 -19.78 -16.83 -1.11
C ARG A 26 -18.69 -17.75 -0.53
N PHE A 27 -18.13 -17.40 0.63
CA PHE A 27 -17.16 -18.24 1.31
C PHE A 27 -17.75 -19.57 1.74
N GLN A 28 -18.98 -19.56 2.28
CA GLN A 28 -19.70 -20.76 2.66
C GLN A 28 -19.93 -21.68 1.45
N ARG A 29 -20.36 -21.13 0.30
CA ARG A 29 -20.52 -21.89 -0.96
C ARG A 29 -19.20 -22.43 -1.50
N ALA A 30 -18.10 -21.73 -1.27
CA ALA A 30 -16.75 -22.15 -1.66
C ALA A 30 -16.09 -23.13 -0.67
N GLY A 31 -16.76 -23.49 0.44
CA GLY A 31 -16.19 -24.34 1.49
C GLY A 31 -15.02 -23.70 2.24
N GLN A 32 -14.93 -22.36 2.24
CA GLN A 32 -13.88 -21.63 2.93
C GLN A 32 -14.37 -21.06 4.26
N THR A 33 -13.52 -21.15 5.29
CA THR A 33 -13.81 -20.61 6.62
C THR A 33 -13.05 -19.31 6.83
N VAL A 34 -13.74 -18.28 7.32
CA VAL A 34 -13.14 -17.00 7.68
C VAL A 34 -12.65 -17.05 9.12
N ASN A 35 -11.46 -16.53 9.39
CA ASN A 35 -10.94 -16.40 10.75
C ASN A 35 -11.41 -15.07 11.37
N PRO A 36 -12.33 -15.07 12.36
CA PRO A 36 -12.89 -13.84 12.92
C PRO A 36 -11.87 -12.98 13.66
N ILE A 37 -10.79 -13.57 14.21
CA ILE A 37 -9.71 -12.84 14.88
C ILE A 37 -8.94 -11.96 13.89
N LYS A 38 -8.88 -12.38 12.62
CA LYS A 38 -8.24 -11.63 11.54
C LYS A 38 -9.18 -10.64 10.86
N CYS A 39 -10.47 -10.67 11.18
CA CYS A 39 -11.45 -9.75 10.63
C CYS A 39 -11.38 -8.40 11.36
N ALA A 40 -11.24 -7.34 10.57
CA ALA A 40 -11.36 -5.97 11.04
C ALA A 40 -12.58 -5.36 10.37
N LEU A 41 -13.66 -5.21 11.12
CA LEU A 41 -14.88 -4.53 10.67
C LEU A 41 -14.87 -3.07 11.15
N GLU A 42 -15.61 -2.21 10.44
CA GLU A 42 -15.86 -0.82 10.85
C GLU A 42 -14.60 0.03 11.10
N LYS A 43 -13.55 -0.17 10.32
CA LYS A 43 -12.35 0.67 10.41
C LYS A 43 -12.40 1.80 9.40
N SER A 44 -12.37 3.04 9.89
CA SER A 44 -12.19 4.25 9.07
C SER A 44 -10.85 4.27 8.34
N GLU A 45 -9.86 3.54 8.87
CA GLU A 45 -8.54 3.35 8.27
C GLU A 45 -8.09 1.89 8.42
N THR A 46 -7.62 1.27 7.32
CA THR A 46 -7.12 -0.10 7.34
C THR A 46 -5.76 -0.22 6.66
N CYS A 47 -4.88 -1.06 7.22
CA CYS A 47 -3.55 -1.29 6.68
C CYS A 47 -3.60 -2.50 5.75
N HIS A 48 -3.36 -2.29 4.46
CA HIS A 48 -3.37 -3.33 3.43
C HIS A 48 -2.14 -3.22 2.53
N LEU A 49 -1.42 -4.33 2.36
CA LEU A 49 -0.24 -4.45 1.49
C LEU A 49 0.83 -3.36 1.70
N GLY A 50 0.99 -2.85 2.92
CA GLY A 50 1.94 -1.78 3.21
C GLY A 50 1.42 -0.37 2.89
N HIS A 51 0.11 -0.21 2.70
CA HIS A 51 -0.58 1.07 2.59
C HIS A 51 -1.64 1.18 3.69
N ILE A 52 -1.78 2.36 4.27
CA ILE A 52 -2.93 2.77 5.09
C ILE A 52 -3.97 3.32 4.12
N ILE A 53 -5.10 2.64 4.01
CA ILE A 53 -6.23 3.06 3.18
C ILE A 53 -7.26 3.69 4.11
N SER A 54 -7.55 4.98 3.91
CA SER A 54 -8.64 5.69 4.58
C SER A 54 -9.65 6.22 3.56
N ASP A 55 -10.82 6.62 4.04
CA ASP A 55 -11.94 7.18 3.26
C ASP A 55 -11.53 8.26 2.24
N LYS A 56 -10.46 8.99 2.52
CA LYS A 56 -10.01 10.11 1.67
C LYS A 56 -8.69 9.83 0.95
N GLN A 57 -7.84 8.93 1.44
CA GLN A 57 -6.47 8.81 0.95
C GLN A 57 -5.90 7.40 1.11
N VAL A 58 -5.17 6.95 0.09
CA VAL A 58 -4.22 5.83 0.21
C VAL A 58 -2.88 6.42 0.61
N LYS A 59 -2.39 6.10 1.81
CA LYS A 59 -1.08 6.50 2.31
C LYS A 59 -0.16 5.28 2.37
N PRO A 60 1.13 5.38 2.03
CA PRO A 60 2.07 4.31 2.34
C PRO A 60 2.23 4.14 3.86
N LYS A 61 2.45 2.90 4.33
CA LYS A 61 2.69 2.60 5.75
C LYS A 61 3.98 3.32 6.18
N VAL A 62 3.86 4.13 7.23
CA VAL A 62 4.88 5.05 7.78
C VAL A 62 6.28 4.44 7.88
N GLY A 63 6.37 3.15 8.24
CA GLY A 63 7.66 2.46 8.42
C GLY A 63 8.56 2.40 7.18
N LYS A 64 8.04 2.57 5.95
CA LYS A 64 8.89 2.62 4.75
C LYS A 64 9.21 4.03 4.26
N VAL A 65 8.50 5.05 4.73
CA VAL A 65 8.88 6.47 4.53
C VAL A 65 10.14 6.76 5.34
N GLN A 66 10.24 6.18 6.53
CA GLN A 66 11.40 6.31 7.39
C GLN A 66 12.68 5.78 6.73
N ALA A 67 12.62 4.65 6.01
CA ALA A 67 13.75 4.13 5.24
C ALA A 67 14.21 5.06 4.11
N VAL A 68 13.32 5.89 3.56
CA VAL A 68 13.68 6.93 2.59
C VAL A 68 14.31 8.13 3.29
N LEU A 69 13.79 8.53 4.47
CA LEU A 69 14.33 9.64 5.27
C LEU A 69 15.71 9.34 5.87
N GLU A 70 15.93 8.08 6.27
CA GLU A 70 17.18 7.59 6.86
C GLU A 70 18.16 7.10 5.78
N CYS A 71 17.81 7.22 4.50
CA CYS A 71 18.70 6.79 3.42
C CYS A 71 19.95 7.69 3.42
N PRO A 72 21.15 7.11 3.61
CA PRO A 72 22.38 7.90 3.61
C PRO A 72 22.63 8.50 2.23
N GLN A 73 23.32 9.64 2.18
CA GLN A 73 23.69 10.26 0.92
C GLN A 73 24.50 9.28 0.05
N PRO A 74 24.05 8.97 -1.17
CA PRO A 74 24.76 8.02 -2.02
C PRO A 74 26.05 8.65 -2.55
N HIS A 75 27.17 7.95 -2.40
CA HIS A 75 28.49 8.37 -2.90
C HIS A 75 28.96 7.54 -4.11
N THR A 76 28.25 6.44 -4.41
CA THR A 76 28.59 5.53 -5.50
C THR A 76 27.40 5.34 -6.44
N LYS A 77 27.68 5.02 -7.71
CA LYS A 77 26.67 4.73 -8.73
C LYS A 77 25.68 3.63 -8.30
N VAL A 78 26.17 2.60 -7.62
CA VAL A 78 25.33 1.50 -7.09
C VAL A 78 24.39 2.00 -6.00
N GLN A 79 24.86 2.86 -5.10
CA GLN A 79 24.01 3.46 -4.07
C GLN A 79 22.94 4.36 -4.69
N VAL A 80 23.29 5.17 -5.70
CA VAL A 80 22.30 5.99 -6.43
C VAL A 80 21.21 5.11 -7.05
N GLN A 81 21.56 4.00 -7.70
CA GLN A 81 20.58 3.05 -8.25
C GLN A 81 19.70 2.42 -7.17
N SER A 82 20.27 2.05 -6.01
CA SER A 82 19.51 1.51 -4.88
C SER A 82 18.50 2.53 -4.33
N THR A 83 18.92 3.78 -4.15
CA THR A 83 18.04 4.88 -3.70
C THR A 83 16.93 5.16 -4.72
N LEU A 84 17.23 5.13 -6.02
CA LEU A 84 16.21 5.26 -7.08
C LEU A 84 15.20 4.10 -7.05
N GLY A 85 15.67 2.86 -6.81
CA GLY A 85 14.78 1.71 -6.65
C GLY A 85 13.85 1.83 -5.44
N LEU A 86 14.36 2.30 -4.30
CA LEU A 86 13.59 2.52 -3.08
C LEU A 86 12.53 3.62 -3.26
N THR A 87 12.95 4.77 -3.79
CA THR A 87 12.06 5.94 -3.97
C THR A 87 11.06 5.73 -5.10
N GLY A 88 11.42 4.95 -6.13
CA GLY A 88 10.56 4.64 -7.28
C GLY A 88 9.29 3.89 -6.89
N TYR A 89 9.34 3.09 -5.82
CA TYR A 89 8.13 2.44 -5.26
C TYR A 89 7.10 3.46 -4.75
N TYR A 90 7.54 4.66 -4.32
CA TYR A 90 6.68 5.74 -3.81
C TYR A 90 6.45 6.87 -4.81
N GLN A 91 6.88 6.74 -6.07
CA GLN A 91 6.79 7.82 -7.06
C GLN A 91 5.38 8.42 -7.21
N LYS A 92 4.33 7.61 -7.01
CA LYS A 92 2.93 8.05 -7.09
C LYS A 92 2.51 9.02 -5.97
N PHE A 93 3.28 9.07 -4.89
CA PHE A 93 3.03 9.93 -3.72
C PHE A 93 3.96 11.14 -3.67
N ILE A 94 4.93 11.24 -4.60
CA ILE A 94 5.92 12.32 -4.67
C ILE A 94 5.56 13.21 -5.86
N PRO A 95 5.04 14.43 -5.64
CA PRO A 95 4.77 15.37 -6.73
C PRO A 95 6.05 15.63 -7.53
N HIS A 96 5.93 15.64 -8.86
CA HIS A 96 7.06 15.88 -9.78
C HIS A 96 8.25 14.93 -9.61
N TYR A 97 8.01 13.68 -9.17
CA TYR A 97 9.06 12.67 -8.95
C TYR A 97 10.08 12.59 -10.08
N ALA A 98 9.61 12.49 -11.34
CA ALA A 98 10.48 12.38 -12.51
C ALA A 98 11.48 13.54 -12.64
N SER A 99 11.05 14.77 -12.36
CA SER A 99 11.91 15.96 -12.40
C SER A 99 12.93 15.96 -11.26
N ILE A 100 12.55 15.46 -10.07
CA ILE A 100 13.42 15.38 -8.89
C ILE A 100 14.53 14.34 -9.10
N VAL A 101 14.18 13.18 -9.69
CA VAL A 101 15.15 12.07 -9.87
C VAL A 101 15.92 12.12 -11.19
N ALA A 102 15.56 13.02 -12.12
CA ALA A 102 16.27 13.21 -13.38
C ALA A 102 17.80 13.36 -13.20
N PRO A 103 18.33 14.28 -12.36
CA PRO A 103 19.77 14.43 -12.16
C PRO A 103 20.42 13.17 -11.57
N LEU A 104 19.72 12.45 -10.69
CA LEU A 104 20.22 11.19 -10.11
C LEU A 104 20.24 10.07 -11.16
N THR A 105 19.25 10.03 -12.04
CA THR A 105 19.16 9.05 -13.13
C THR A 105 20.29 9.28 -14.13
N ASP A 106 20.64 10.54 -14.42
CA ASP A 106 21.79 10.88 -15.27
C ASP A 106 23.11 10.38 -14.70
N LEU A 107 23.32 10.48 -13.38
CA LEU A 107 24.50 9.92 -12.70
C LEU A 107 24.60 8.39 -12.80
N THR A 108 23.51 7.70 -13.16
CA THR A 108 23.50 6.25 -13.35
C THR A 108 23.66 5.80 -14.80
N LYS A 109 23.67 6.72 -15.77
CA LYS A 109 23.93 6.41 -17.17
C LYS A 109 25.37 5.95 -17.35
N LYS A 110 25.62 5.10 -18.36
CA LYS A 110 26.95 4.54 -18.64
C LYS A 110 27.93 5.62 -19.03
#